data_AF-A0A1L9BTX6-F1
#
_entry.id   AF-A0A1L9BTX6-F1
#
_cell.length_a   1.000
_cell.length_b   1.000
_cell.length_c   1.000
_cell.angle_alpha   90.00
_cell.angle_beta   90.00
_cell.angle_gamma   90.00
#
_symmetry.space_group_name_H-M   'P 1'
#
loop_
_entity.id
_entity.type
_entity.pdbx_description
1 polymer ?
#
loop_
_entity_poly.entity_id
_entity_poly.type
_entity_poly.pdbx_seq_one_letter_code
_entity_poly.pdbx_strand_id
1 'polypeptide(L)'
;MPQKKHKPEEIVAKLRQVDVLVSQGQSVAEAVRSISVTQFTYYRWRKEFGGLKTDQVKRLKELEKENERLRKAVSDLTLEKLILRGEAHGPNASGNF
;
A
#
# COMPACT_ATOMS: atom_id res chain seq x y z
N MET A 1 -0.83 21.25 13.20
CA MET A 1 -0.58 21.16 11.73
C MET A 1 -1.01 19.79 11.26
N PRO A 2 -1.88 19.66 10.23
CA PRO A 2 -2.30 18.36 9.73
C PRO A 2 -1.09 17.59 9.18
N GLN A 3 -0.85 16.39 9.67
CA GLN A 3 0.23 15.53 9.18
C GLN A 3 -0.07 15.14 7.73
N LYS A 4 0.76 15.60 6.78
CA LYS A 4 0.69 15.12 5.39
C LYS A 4 1.07 13.63 5.39
N LYS A 5 0.12 12.77 5.02
CA LYS A 5 0.41 11.35 4.77
C LYS A 5 1.22 11.24 3.48
N HIS A 6 2.47 10.78 3.61
CA HIS A 6 3.32 10.49 2.46
C HIS A 6 2.91 9.17 1.82
N LYS A 7 2.83 9.14 0.50
CA LYS A 7 2.60 7.88 -0.24
C LYS A 7 3.88 7.04 -0.21
N PRO A 8 3.82 5.70 -0.24
CA PRO A 8 5.00 4.84 -0.24
C PRO A 8 6.04 5.22 -1.31
N GLU A 9 5.60 5.61 -2.50
CA GLU A 9 6.49 6.02 -3.59
C GLU A 9 7.26 7.31 -3.25
N GLU A 10 6.61 8.26 -2.57
CA GLU A 10 7.23 9.50 -2.11
C GLU A 10 8.26 9.22 -1.01
N ILE A 11 7.96 8.28 -0.10
CA ILE A 11 8.88 7.86 0.96
C ILE A 11 10.14 7.26 0.34
N VAL A 12 10.01 6.32 -0.60
CA VAL A 12 11.16 5.70 -1.26
C VAL A 12 11.98 6.72 -2.06
N ALA A 13 11.33 7.66 -2.76
CA ALA A 13 12.03 8.72 -3.47
C ALA A 13 12.86 9.59 -2.52
N LYS A 14 12.31 9.97 -1.37
CA LYS A 14 13.03 10.74 -0.34
C LYS A 14 14.18 9.98 0.29
N LEU A 15 14.01 8.68 0.58
CA LEU A 15 15.09 7.84 1.09
C LEU A 15 16.27 7.79 0.11
N ARG A 16 15.98 7.61 -1.19
CA ARG A 16 17.01 7.64 -2.24
C ARG A 16 17.70 9.00 -2.35
N GLN A 17 16.96 10.10 -2.19
CA GLN A 17 17.56 11.43 -2.18
C GLN A 17 18.55 11.58 -1.03
N VAL A 18 18.21 11.06 0.16
CA VAL A 18 19.15 11.01 1.30
C VAL A 18 20.39 10.18 0.96
N ASP A 19 20.22 8.98 0.36
CA ASP A 19 21.35 8.13 -0.03
C ASP A 19 22.31 8.82 -1.01
N VAL A 20 21.77 9.56 -1.99
CA VAL A 20 22.56 10.34 -2.95
C VAL A 20 23.32 11.47 -2.27
N LEU A 21 22.68 12.22 -1.37
CA LEU A 21 23.34 13.32 -0.66
C LEU A 21 24.45 12.80 0.27
N VAL A 22 24.23 11.67 0.92
CA VAL A 22 25.24 11.01 1.76
C VAL A 22 26.41 10.50 0.91
N SER A 23 26.17 9.94 -0.28
CA SER A 23 27.25 9.51 -1.18
C SER A 23 28.07 10.67 -1.76
N GLN A 24 27.50 11.88 -1.77
CA GLN A 24 28.19 13.14 -2.09
C GLN A 24 28.96 13.73 -0.89
N GLY A 25 28.97 13.06 0.26
CA GLY A 25 29.72 13.45 1.45
C GLY A 25 28.95 14.28 2.47
N GLN A 26 27.64 14.50 2.30
CA GLN A 26 26.82 15.15 3.34
C GLN A 26 26.62 14.21 4.53
N SER A 27 26.50 14.78 5.73
CA SER A 27 26.08 14.00 6.89
C SER A 27 24.62 13.58 6.73
N VAL A 28 24.26 12.42 7.31
CA VAL A 28 22.86 11.94 7.33
C VAL A 28 21.92 13.00 7.92
N ALA A 29 22.36 13.74 8.94
CA ALA A 29 21.56 14.78 9.58
C ALA A 29 21.27 15.97 8.63
N GLU A 30 22.21 16.34 7.76
CA GLU A 30 22.01 17.38 6.75
C GLU A 30 21.13 16.89 5.61
N ALA A 31 21.39 15.68 5.10
CA ALA A 31 20.61 15.07 4.05
C ALA A 31 19.14 14.85 4.46
N VAL A 32 18.87 14.45 5.71
CA VAL A 32 17.50 14.32 6.22
C VAL A 32 16.80 15.68 6.34
N ARG A 33 17.54 16.75 6.70
CA ARG A 33 16.98 18.10 6.74
C ARG A 33 16.60 18.61 5.36
N SER A 34 17.36 18.25 4.31
CA SER A 34 17.09 18.69 2.94
C SER A 34 15.77 18.15 2.38
N ILE A 35 15.35 16.94 2.81
CA ILE A 35 14.05 16.36 2.45
C ILE A 35 12.90 16.81 3.36
N SER A 36 13.16 17.74 4.28
CA SER A 36 12.17 18.34 5.19
C SER A 36 11.42 17.33 6.07
N VAL A 37 12.11 16.30 6.56
CA VAL A 37 11.56 15.34 7.54
C VAL A 37 12.42 15.28 8.79
N THR A 38 11.85 14.76 9.89
CA THR A 38 12.62 14.55 11.13
C THR A 38 13.51 13.31 11.00
N GLN A 39 14.63 13.27 11.74
CA GLN A 39 15.47 12.07 11.82
C GLN A 39 14.70 10.84 12.29
N PHE A 40 13.78 11.01 13.26
CA PHE A 40 12.92 9.92 13.72
C PHE A 40 12.07 9.34 12.58
N THR A 41 11.44 10.21 11.78
CA THR A 41 10.68 9.78 10.60
C THR A 41 11.56 9.07 9.58
N TYR A 42 12.75 9.60 9.31
CA TYR A 42 13.71 8.99 8.39
C TYR A 42 14.10 7.56 8.81
N TYR A 43 14.49 7.36 10.07
CA TYR A 43 14.90 6.02 10.54
C TYR A 43 13.75 5.02 10.53
N ARG A 44 12.52 5.46 10.89
CA ARG A 44 11.33 4.62 10.74
C ARG A 44 11.11 4.22 9.28
N TRP A 45 11.16 5.18 8.36
CA TRP A 45 11.03 4.90 6.93
C TRP A 45 12.13 3.99 6.40
N ARG A 46 13.37 4.15 6.85
CA ARG A 46 14.48 3.29 6.42
C ARG A 46 14.30 1.84 6.90
N LYS A 47 13.68 1.63 8.06
CA LYS A 47 13.29 0.29 8.54
C LYS A 47 12.16 -0.32 7.71
N GLU A 48 11.16 0.47 7.34
CA GLU A 48 9.95 -0.01 6.64
C GLU A 48 10.14 -0.13 5.11
N PHE A 49 10.92 0.78 4.51
CA PHE A 49 11.01 0.96 3.05
C PHE A 49 12.45 0.97 2.50
N GLY A 50 13.48 0.97 3.35
CA GLY A 50 14.88 1.13 2.90
C GLY A 50 15.43 -0.01 2.03
N GLY A 51 14.76 -1.16 1.98
CA GLY A 51 15.09 -2.27 1.08
C GLY A 51 14.31 -2.28 -0.24
N LEU A 52 13.33 -1.39 -0.41
CA LEU A 52 12.43 -1.40 -1.56
C LEU A 52 12.94 -0.48 -2.67
N LYS A 53 13.11 -1.03 -3.87
CA LYS A 53 13.33 -0.21 -5.07
C LYS A 53 11.98 0.38 -5.56
N THR A 54 11.97 1.59 -6.13
CA THR A 54 10.75 2.30 -6.58
C THR A 54 9.91 1.49 -7.58
N ASP A 55 10.55 0.71 -8.44
CA ASP A 55 9.94 -0.27 -9.35
C ASP A 55 9.22 -1.39 -8.59
N GLN A 56 9.79 -1.89 -7.48
CA GLN A 56 9.13 -2.87 -6.62
C GLN A 56 7.90 -2.27 -5.91
N VAL A 57 7.97 -1.00 -5.48
CA VAL A 57 6.82 -0.31 -4.87
C VAL A 57 5.69 -0.09 -5.89
N LYS A 58 6.03 0.34 -7.11
CA LYS A 58 5.06 0.49 -8.19
C LYS A 58 4.40 -0.85 -8.52
N ARG A 59 5.20 -1.91 -8.64
CA ARG A 59 4.71 -3.26 -8.90
C ARG A 59 3.81 -3.77 -7.78
N LEU A 60 4.15 -3.51 -6.51
CA LEU A 60 3.33 -3.88 -5.35
C LEU A 60 1.93 -3.28 -5.47
N LYS A 61 1.84 -1.99 -5.77
CA LYS A 61 0.56 -1.27 -5.89
C LYS A 61 -0.29 -1.75 -7.07
N GLU A 62 0.36 -2.05 -8.20
CA GLU A 62 -0.33 -2.66 -9.34
C GLU A 62 -0.91 -4.04 -8.98
N LEU A 63 -0.14 -4.85 -8.25
CA LEU A 63 -0.59 -6.15 -7.75
C LEU A 63 -1.74 -6.02 -6.73
N GLU A 64 -1.67 -5.05 -5.81
CA GLU A 64 -2.75 -4.79 -4.86
C GLU A 64 -4.05 -4.39 -5.57
N LYS A 65 -3.97 -3.51 -6.57
CA LYS A 65 -5.13 -3.09 -7.37
C LYS A 65 -5.72 -4.25 -8.16
N GLU A 66 -4.87 -5.08 -8.76
CA GLU A 66 -5.34 -6.25 -9.50
C GLU A 66 -5.95 -7.28 -8.55
N ASN A 67 -5.38 -7.47 -7.35
CA ASN A 67 -5.95 -8.37 -6.33
C ASN A 67 -7.34 -7.91 -5.90
N GLU A 68 -7.54 -6.60 -5.69
CA GLU A 68 -8.85 -6.03 -5.38
C GLU A 68 -9.87 -6.29 -6.50
N ARG A 69 -9.47 -6.05 -7.76
CA ARG A 69 -10.30 -6.33 -8.94
C ARG A 69 -10.67 -7.81 -9.03
N LEU A 70 -9.70 -8.70 -8.85
CA LEU A 70 -9.90 -10.15 -8.88
C LEU A 70 -10.81 -10.60 -7.75
N ARG A 71 -10.62 -10.11 -6.52
CA ARG A 71 -11.51 -10.40 -5.39
C ARG A 71 -12.95 -10.00 -5.68
N LYS A 72 -13.16 -8.81 -6.26
CA LYS A 72 -14.50 -8.37 -6.66
C LYS A 72 -15.11 -9.30 -7.69
N ALA A 73 -14.38 -9.60 -8.77
CA ALA A 73 -14.87 -10.50 -9.82
C ALA A 73 -15.20 -11.89 -9.27
N VAL A 74 -14.37 -12.43 -8.38
CA VAL A 74 -14.62 -13.72 -7.71
C VAL A 74 -15.86 -13.67 -6.84
N SER A 75 -16.06 -12.61 -6.05
CA SER A 75 -17.26 -12.43 -5.23
C SER A 75 -18.53 -12.35 -6.09
N ASP A 76 -18.50 -11.55 -7.16
CA ASP A 76 -19.65 -11.38 -8.07
C ASP A 76 -20.01 -12.72 -8.75
N LEU A 77 -19.02 -13.45 -9.26
CA LEU A 77 -19.20 -14.77 -9.87
C LEU A 77 -19.67 -15.83 -8.85
N THR A 78 -19.17 -15.76 -7.61
CA THR A 78 -19.59 -16.67 -6.54
C THR A 78 -21.05 -16.42 -6.19
N LEU A 79 -21.47 -15.16 -6.10
CA LEU A 79 -22.86 -14.80 -5.86
C LEU A 79 -23.78 -15.27 -6.98
N GLU A 80 -23.40 -15.03 -8.24
CA GLU A 80 -24.15 -15.50 -9.42
C GLU A 80 -24.29 -17.03 -9.42
N LYS A 81 -23.21 -17.76 -9.12
CA LYS A 81 -23.24 -19.22 -9.01
C LYS A 81 -24.17 -19.71 -7.90
N LEU A 82 -24.17 -19.06 -6.74
CA LEU A 82 -25.06 -19.42 -5.62
C LEU A 82 -26.54 -19.17 -5.98
N ILE A 83 -26.83 -18.07 -6.69
CA ILE A 83 -28.17 -17.77 -7.20
C ILE A 83 -28.61 -18.85 -8.20
N LEU A 84 -27.77 -19.21 -9.16
CA LEU A 84 -28.08 -20.24 -10.16
C LEU A 84 -28.27 -21.63 -9.54
N ARG A 85 -27.58 -21.93 -8.43
CA ARG A 85 -27.74 -23.20 -7.69
C ARG A 85 -28.96 -23.21 -6.77
N GLY A 86 -29.68 -22.10 -6.63
CA GLY A 86 -30.77 -21.96 -5.67
C GLY A 86 -30.30 -21.95 -4.20
N GLU A 87 -28.99 -21.84 -3.97
CA GLU A 87 -28.36 -21.81 -2.65
C GLU A 87 -28.28 -20.37 -2.08
N ALA A 88 -28.55 -19.36 -2.91
CA ALA A 88 -28.68 -17.97 -2.49
C ALA A 88 -30.06 -17.69 -1.88
N HIS A 89 -30.37 -18.34 -0.76
CA HIS A 89 -31.46 -17.92 0.11
C HIS A 89 -30.93 -17.67 1.52
N GLY A 90 -31.03 -16.40 1.96
CA GLY A 90 -31.02 -16.06 3.37
C GLY A 90 -32.21 -16.71 4.09
N PRO A 91 -32.21 -16.75 5.44
CA PRO A 91 -33.16 -17.54 6.20
C PRO A 91 -34.55 -16.92 6.06
N ASN A 92 -35.40 -17.50 5.22
CA ASN A 92 -36.81 -17.15 5.19
C ASN A 92 -37.67 -18.41 5.20
N ALA A 93 -38.35 -18.56 6.34
CA ALA A 93 -39.79 -18.68 6.36
C ALA A 93 -40.37 -19.83 5.52
N SER A 94 -40.14 -21.07 5.97
CA SER A 94 -41.21 -22.07 5.87
C SER A 94 -42.21 -21.81 7.00
N GLY A 95 -43.07 -20.83 6.79
CA GLY A 95 -44.37 -20.77 7.43
C GLY A 95 -45.31 -21.73 6.71
N ASN A 96 -46.06 -22.49 7.51
CA ASN A 96 -47.31 -23.19 7.22
C ASN A 96 -47.57 -23.66 5.77
N PHE A 97 -47.54 -24.98 5.57
CA PHE A 97 -48.74 -25.79 5.26
C PHE A 97 -48.52 -27.20 5.79
#